data_AF-A0A0P1BBV4-F1
#
_entry.id   AF-A0A0P1BBV4-F1
#
_cell.length_a   1.000
_cell.length_b   1.000
_cell.length_c   1.000
_cell.angle_alpha   90.00
_cell.angle_beta   90.00
_cell.angle_gamma   90.00
#
_symmetry.space_group_name_H-M   'P 1'
#
loop_
_entity.id
_entity.type
_entity.pdbx_description
1 polymer ?
#
loop_
_entity_poly.entity_id
_entity_poly.type
_entity_poly.pdbx_seq_one_letter_code
_entity_poly.pdbx_strand_id
1 'polypeptide(L)'
;MRKKIPLAKLLLRAVLSASNTYKATYVAALLGTLVQAAFSVWTAWTLVAIYVRFSGSGGTGGSRGNGATTGLVVLTIFNWYWTSELIKAITFTTTAGTYGVWYYSNDSKKVPHATLSSFKRASTWSLGSLAFGSLVLAILDIIRALINILSQQAAQDGDMIGVVVGCIASCLIATIDWLIEFFNRLAYVNIALYGNGYIGAAKETWRLVKQKGVDALIQDSLVNTVFGIGSFVIAILCGITVYAYLTVVNPTYVRNDSNYFSVVILYA
;
A
#
# COMPACT_ATOMS: atom_id res chain seq x y z
N MET A 1 16.48 19.73 15.50
CA MET A 1 15.12 19.65 14.92
C MET A 1 14.57 20.99 14.40
N ARG A 2 14.71 22.13 15.10
CA ARG A 2 14.19 23.46 14.66
C ARG A 2 14.57 23.92 13.24
N LYS A 3 15.76 23.57 12.73
CA LYS A 3 16.20 23.94 11.37
C LYS A 3 15.54 23.15 10.22
N LYS A 4 14.85 22.02 10.50
CA LYS A 4 14.28 21.13 9.45
C LYS A 4 12.81 21.41 9.14
N ILE A 5 12.09 22.07 10.05
CA ILE A 5 10.70 22.51 9.88
C ILE A 5 10.51 23.46 8.66
N PRO A 6 11.37 24.47 8.41
CA PRO A 6 11.20 25.34 7.24
C PRO A 6 11.39 24.60 5.91
N LEU A 7 12.30 23.62 5.86
CA LEU A 7 12.49 22.78 4.67
C LEU A 7 11.23 21.95 4.40
N ALA A 8 10.67 21.30 5.41
CA ALA A 8 9.44 20.52 5.27
C ALA A 8 8.26 21.38 4.77
N LYS A 9 8.11 22.61 5.29
CA LYS A 9 7.09 23.56 4.81
C LYS A 9 7.28 23.94 3.34
N LEU A 10 8.53 24.18 2.93
CA LEU A 10 8.84 24.52 1.54
C LEU A 10 8.52 23.36 0.60
N LEU A 11 8.92 22.14 0.98
CA LEU A 11 8.65 20.94 0.19
C LEU A 11 7.16 20.64 0.11
N LEU A 12 6.41 20.80 1.20
CA LEU A 12 4.96 20.62 1.19
C LEU A 12 4.27 21.64 0.27
N ARG A 13 4.70 22.91 0.28
CA ARG A 13 4.21 23.93 -0.66
C ARG A 13 4.54 23.59 -2.11
N ALA A 14 5.75 23.09 -2.38
CA ALA A 14 6.16 22.66 -3.72
C ALA A 14 5.28 21.50 -4.21
N VAL A 15 5.06 20.49 -3.36
CA VAL A 15 4.17 19.36 -3.67
C VAL A 15 2.75 19.86 -3.96
N LEU A 16 2.18 20.73 -3.12
CA LEU A 16 0.85 21.29 -3.36
C LEU A 16 0.76 22.09 -4.68
N SER A 17 1.80 22.86 -5.01
CA SER A 17 1.87 23.60 -6.27
C SER A 17 1.89 22.65 -7.47
N ALA A 18 2.68 21.57 -7.39
CA ALA A 18 2.77 20.56 -8.42
C ALA A 18 1.45 19.78 -8.59
N SER A 19 0.80 19.38 -7.49
CA SER A 19 -0.49 18.68 -7.54
C SER A 19 -1.61 19.56 -8.11
N ASN A 20 -1.61 20.87 -7.80
CA ASN A 20 -2.56 21.81 -8.39
C ASN A 20 -2.31 22.06 -9.88
N THR A 21 -1.06 21.97 -10.33
CA THR A 21 -0.69 22.09 -11.75
C THR A 21 -1.18 20.87 -12.54
N TYR A 22 -1.01 19.68 -11.97
CA TYR A 22 -1.37 18.39 -12.56
C TYR A 22 -2.46 17.68 -11.75
N LYS A 23 -3.70 18.17 -11.84
CA LYS A 23 -4.87 17.56 -11.16
C LYS A 23 -5.10 16.09 -11.51
N ALA A 24 -4.61 15.65 -12.67
CA ALA A 24 -4.65 14.25 -13.11
C ALA A 24 -3.93 13.29 -12.14
N THR A 25 -2.99 13.77 -11.32
CA THR A 25 -2.32 12.96 -10.28
C THR A 25 -3.32 12.45 -9.22
N TYR A 26 -4.34 13.23 -8.87
CA TYR A 26 -5.40 12.78 -7.95
C TYR A 26 -6.27 11.69 -8.57
N VAL A 27 -6.58 11.82 -9.86
CA VAL A 27 -7.34 10.80 -10.60
C VAL A 27 -6.54 9.50 -10.69
N ALA A 28 -5.23 9.58 -10.97
CA ALA A 28 -4.35 8.41 -11.00
C ALA A 28 -4.25 7.70 -9.64
N ALA A 29 -4.18 8.45 -8.54
CA ALA A 29 -4.19 7.88 -7.20
C ALA A 29 -5.52 7.19 -6.89
N LEU A 30 -6.64 7.84 -7.20
CA LEU A 30 -7.98 7.30 -6.99
C LEU A 30 -8.21 6.03 -7.83
N LEU A 31 -7.83 6.03 -9.10
CA LEU A 31 -7.89 4.84 -9.95
C LEU A 31 -7.02 3.71 -9.40
N GLY A 32 -5.81 4.01 -8.91
CA GLY A 32 -4.95 3.02 -8.25
C GLY A 32 -5.64 2.36 -7.06
N THR A 33 -6.29 3.15 -6.20
CA THR A 33 -7.04 2.61 -5.05
C THR A 33 -8.27 1.80 -5.46
N LEU A 34 -8.98 2.20 -6.51
CA LEU A 34 -10.13 1.45 -7.02
C LEU A 34 -9.71 0.11 -7.64
N VAL A 35 -8.61 0.10 -8.41
CA VAL A 35 -8.04 -1.12 -8.97
C VAL A 35 -7.60 -2.08 -7.86
N GLN A 36 -6.95 -1.55 -6.82
CA GLN A 36 -6.56 -2.33 -5.64
C GLN A 36 -7.77 -2.93 -4.92
N ALA A 37 -8.83 -2.15 -4.71
CA ALA A 37 -10.06 -2.62 -4.08
C ALA A 37 -10.77 -3.69 -4.92
N ALA A 38 -10.91 -3.46 -6.23
CA ALA A 38 -11.51 -4.42 -7.14
C ALA A 38 -10.73 -5.74 -7.18
N PHE A 39 -9.40 -5.67 -7.21
CA PHE A 39 -8.54 -6.84 -7.17
C PHE A 39 -8.64 -7.60 -5.83
N SER A 40 -8.80 -6.89 -4.72
CA SER A 40 -9.01 -7.50 -3.40
C SER A 40 -10.35 -8.24 -3.34
N VAL A 41 -11.42 -7.65 -3.88
CA VAL A 41 -12.73 -8.32 -4.00
C VAL A 41 -12.64 -9.55 -4.90
N TRP A 42 -11.97 -9.43 -6.05
CA TRP A 42 -11.73 -10.56 -6.95
C TRP A 42 -10.99 -11.70 -6.25
N THR A 43 -9.93 -11.39 -5.53
CA THR A 43 -9.15 -12.38 -4.78
C THR A 43 -10.01 -13.07 -3.72
N ALA A 44 -10.81 -12.31 -2.96
CA ALA A 44 -11.71 -12.88 -1.97
C ALA A 44 -12.73 -13.84 -2.62
N TRP A 45 -13.31 -13.44 -3.76
CA TRP A 45 -14.22 -14.30 -4.53
C TRP A 45 -13.53 -15.58 -5.01
N THR A 46 -12.30 -15.49 -5.55
CA THR A 46 -11.54 -16.68 -5.98
C THR A 46 -11.20 -17.61 -4.81
N LEU A 47 -10.91 -17.07 -3.63
CA LEU A 47 -10.61 -17.86 -2.44
C LEU A 47 -11.85 -18.65 -2.01
N VAL A 48 -13.02 -18.01 -1.95
CA VAL A 48 -14.29 -18.69 -1.65
C VAL A 48 -14.60 -19.77 -2.71
N ALA A 49 -14.39 -19.47 -3.99
CA ALA A 49 -14.61 -20.44 -5.07
C ALA A 49 -13.71 -21.67 -4.94
N ILE A 50 -12.44 -21.50 -4.56
CA ILE A 50 -11.51 -22.61 -4.27
C ILE A 50 -12.02 -23.42 -3.07
N TYR A 51 -12.42 -22.78 -1.98
CA TYR A 51 -12.96 -23.50 -0.81
C TYR A 51 -14.22 -24.30 -1.16
N VAL A 52 -15.19 -23.72 -1.86
CA VAL A 52 -16.43 -24.42 -2.25
C VAL A 52 -16.16 -25.58 -3.20
N ARG A 53 -15.25 -25.41 -4.17
CA ARG A 53 -14.97 -26.44 -5.18
C ARG A 53 -14.14 -27.60 -4.63
N PHE A 54 -13.27 -27.35 -3.65
CA PHE A 54 -12.28 -28.32 -3.21
C PHE A 54 -12.43 -28.81 -1.74
N SER A 55 -13.29 -28.19 -0.90
CA SER A 55 -13.54 -28.67 0.49
C SER A 55 -14.57 -29.81 0.62
N GLY A 56 -15.10 -30.32 -0.49
CA GLY A 56 -15.93 -31.54 -0.49
C GLY A 56 -17.35 -31.38 0.06
N SER A 57 -17.80 -30.18 0.43
CA SER A 57 -19.10 -29.98 1.11
C SER A 57 -20.26 -29.50 0.21
N GLY A 58 -20.13 -29.42 -1.12
CA GLY A 58 -21.28 -28.92 -1.90
C GLY A 58 -21.16 -28.74 -3.41
N GLY A 59 -20.50 -29.63 -4.15
CA GLY A 59 -20.53 -29.54 -5.61
C GLY A 59 -19.97 -30.76 -6.32
N THR A 60 -20.49 -31.02 -7.52
CA THR A 60 -20.19 -32.11 -8.47
C THR A 60 -18.73 -32.19 -8.99
N GLY A 61 -17.75 -31.71 -8.21
CA GLY A 61 -16.32 -31.80 -8.50
C GLY A 61 -15.64 -32.77 -7.55
N GLY A 62 -14.99 -33.80 -8.08
CA GLY A 62 -14.38 -34.88 -7.30
C GLY A 62 -13.43 -34.38 -6.20
N SER A 63 -13.51 -35.05 -5.04
CA SER A 63 -12.66 -34.86 -3.86
C SER A 63 -11.18 -34.93 -4.24
N ARG A 64 -10.52 -33.77 -4.37
CA ARG A 64 -9.06 -33.68 -4.46
C ARG A 64 -8.51 -33.49 -3.05
N GLY A 65 -7.40 -34.18 -2.74
CA GLY A 65 -6.84 -34.23 -1.39
C GLY A 65 -6.48 -32.86 -0.82
N ASN A 66 -6.50 -32.77 0.52
CA ASN A 66 -6.26 -31.55 1.31
C ASN A 66 -5.03 -30.73 0.85
N GLY A 67 -3.98 -31.40 0.34
CA GLY A 67 -2.78 -30.73 -0.16
C GLY A 67 -3.00 -29.83 -1.39
N ALA A 68 -3.90 -30.21 -2.30
CA ALA A 68 -4.19 -29.40 -3.50
C ALA A 68 -4.94 -28.11 -3.14
N THR A 69 -5.90 -28.19 -2.20
CA THR A 69 -6.65 -27.04 -1.69
C THR A 69 -5.73 -26.07 -0.96
N THR A 70 -4.89 -26.58 -0.05
CA THR A 70 -3.91 -25.76 0.67
C THR A 70 -2.93 -25.06 -0.28
N GLY A 71 -2.43 -25.77 -1.30
CA GLY A 71 -1.53 -25.17 -2.30
C GLY A 71 -2.18 -24.02 -3.08
N LEU A 72 -3.43 -24.19 -3.52
CA LEU A 72 -4.17 -23.15 -4.24
C LEU A 72 -4.46 -21.92 -3.38
N VAL A 73 -4.78 -22.12 -2.10
CA VAL A 73 -5.00 -21.02 -1.14
C VAL A 73 -3.71 -20.24 -0.91
N VAL A 74 -2.58 -20.93 -0.67
CA VAL A 74 -1.27 -20.27 -0.47
C VAL A 74 -0.85 -19.47 -1.71
N LEU A 75 -1.01 -20.03 -2.91
CA LEU A 75 -0.70 -19.31 -4.15
C LEU A 75 -1.60 -18.08 -4.36
N THR A 76 -2.88 -18.19 -4.03
CA THR A 76 -3.83 -17.06 -4.14
C THR A 76 -3.47 -15.93 -3.18
N ILE A 77 -3.11 -16.26 -1.93
CA ILE A 77 -2.66 -15.28 -0.93
C ILE A 77 -1.34 -14.64 -1.37
N PHE A 78 -0.37 -15.43 -1.84
CA PHE A 78 0.89 -14.91 -2.37
C PHE A 78 0.66 -13.94 -3.54
N ASN A 79 -0.19 -14.32 -4.50
CA ASN A 79 -0.56 -13.48 -5.63
C ASN A 79 -1.23 -12.17 -5.16
N TRP A 80 -2.03 -12.22 -4.10
CA TRP A 80 -2.66 -11.04 -3.53
C TRP A 80 -1.64 -10.05 -2.96
N TYR A 81 -0.71 -10.52 -2.11
CA TYR A 81 0.35 -9.67 -1.58
C TYR A 81 1.21 -9.07 -2.69
N TRP A 82 1.68 -9.92 -3.62
CA TRP A 82 2.57 -9.46 -4.70
C TRP A 82 1.92 -8.44 -5.63
N THR A 83 0.68 -8.70 -6.05
CA THR A 83 -0.03 -7.78 -6.94
C THR A 83 -0.38 -6.48 -6.22
N SER A 84 -0.70 -6.53 -4.92
CA SER A 84 -0.96 -5.34 -4.11
C SER A 84 0.27 -4.43 -4.01
N GLU A 85 1.44 -5.02 -3.75
CA GLU A 85 2.71 -4.28 -3.76
C GLU A 85 3.03 -3.72 -5.15
N LEU A 86 2.72 -4.47 -6.21
CA LEU A 86 2.94 -4.02 -7.58
C LEU A 86 2.05 -2.83 -7.97
N ILE A 87 0.76 -2.87 -7.60
CA ILE A 87 -0.17 -1.75 -7.85
C ILE A 87 0.32 -0.50 -7.11
N LYS A 88 0.71 -0.62 -5.83
CA LYS A 88 1.31 0.48 -5.07
C LYS A 88 2.56 1.04 -5.76
N ALA A 89 3.47 0.18 -6.22
CA ALA A 89 4.67 0.59 -6.92
C ALA A 89 4.38 1.34 -8.23
N ILE A 90 3.40 0.89 -9.02
CA ILE A 90 3.01 1.53 -10.29
C ILE A 90 2.40 2.91 -10.02
N THR A 91 1.47 3.01 -9.07
CA THR A 91 0.85 4.29 -8.69
C THR A 91 1.91 5.25 -8.17
N PHE A 92 2.78 4.81 -7.26
CA PHE A 92 3.85 5.64 -6.71
C PHE A 92 4.80 6.14 -7.82
N THR A 93 5.30 5.24 -8.68
CA THR A 93 6.20 5.59 -9.79
C THR A 93 5.54 6.55 -10.78
N THR A 94 4.25 6.38 -11.06
CA THR A 94 3.47 7.27 -11.93
C THR A 94 3.40 8.69 -11.34
N THR A 95 3.11 8.80 -10.05
CA THR A 95 3.07 10.10 -9.37
C THR A 95 4.46 10.74 -9.34
N ALA A 96 5.51 9.99 -8.99
CA ALA A 96 6.90 10.45 -8.98
C ALA A 96 7.34 10.96 -10.36
N GLY A 97 6.97 10.25 -11.43
CA GLY A 97 7.25 10.68 -12.81
C GLY A 97 6.54 11.98 -13.18
N THR A 98 5.28 12.14 -12.74
CA THR A 98 4.52 13.38 -12.96
C THR A 98 5.15 14.56 -12.21
N TYR A 99 5.55 14.37 -10.95
CA TYR A 99 6.28 15.40 -10.19
C TYR A 99 7.65 15.70 -10.80
N GLY A 100 8.31 14.70 -11.37
CA GLY A 100 9.54 14.87 -12.15
C GLY A 100 9.34 15.77 -13.36
N VAL A 101 8.30 15.53 -14.15
CA VAL A 101 7.95 16.38 -15.29
C VAL A 101 7.72 17.81 -14.81
N TRP A 102 6.94 18.02 -13.75
CA TRP A 102 6.71 19.35 -13.17
C TRP A 102 8.00 20.05 -12.74
N TYR A 103 8.89 19.31 -12.06
CA TYR A 103 10.16 19.84 -11.55
C TYR A 103 11.11 20.26 -12.68
N TYR A 104 11.17 19.49 -13.77
CA TYR A 104 12.05 19.79 -14.90
C TYR A 104 11.41 20.72 -15.95
N SER A 105 10.09 20.92 -15.93
CA SER A 105 9.37 21.80 -16.87
C SER A 105 9.35 23.27 -16.43
N ASN A 106 10.49 23.82 -15.97
CA ASN A 106 10.71 25.22 -15.55
C ASN A 106 9.74 26.21 -16.21
N ASP A 107 8.68 26.65 -15.51
CA ASP A 107 7.64 27.68 -15.83
C ASP A 107 7.17 27.94 -17.27
N SER A 108 7.70 27.23 -18.27
CA SER A 108 7.77 27.69 -19.66
C SER A 108 6.84 26.91 -20.57
N LYS A 109 6.20 25.84 -20.09
CA LYS A 109 5.01 25.19 -20.67
C LYS A 109 4.57 24.01 -19.80
N LYS A 110 3.27 23.94 -19.48
CA LYS A 110 2.66 22.71 -18.94
C LYS A 110 2.79 21.61 -19.99
N VAL A 111 3.50 20.53 -19.66
CA VAL A 111 3.55 19.35 -20.52
C VAL A 111 2.17 18.66 -20.52
N PRO A 112 1.47 18.57 -21.65
CA PRO A 112 0.17 17.92 -21.69
C PRO A 112 0.31 16.41 -21.39
N HIS A 113 -0.69 15.83 -20.71
CA HIS A 113 -0.78 14.39 -20.44
C HIS A 113 0.41 13.77 -19.69
N ALA A 114 1.14 14.58 -18.90
CA ALA A 114 2.32 14.14 -18.13
C ALA A 114 2.05 12.91 -17.23
N THR A 115 0.85 12.83 -16.63
CA THR A 115 0.46 11.69 -15.79
C THR A 115 0.25 10.41 -16.60
N LEU A 116 -0.38 10.51 -17.78
CA LEU A 116 -0.64 9.35 -18.63
C LEU A 116 0.65 8.83 -19.29
N SER A 117 1.54 9.74 -19.70
CA SER A 117 2.85 9.35 -20.24
C SER A 117 3.73 8.70 -19.17
N SER A 118 3.72 9.22 -17.93
CA SER A 118 4.41 8.62 -16.79
C SER A 118 3.85 7.24 -16.47
N PHE A 119 2.52 7.08 -16.47
CA PHE A 119 1.86 5.79 -16.25
C PHE A 119 2.24 4.77 -17.34
N LYS A 120 2.16 5.16 -18.62
CA LYS A 120 2.55 4.29 -19.73
C LYS A 120 4.00 3.82 -19.56
N ARG A 121 4.92 4.73 -19.25
CA ARG A 121 6.33 4.40 -19.05
C ARG A 121 6.56 3.46 -17.86
N ALA A 122 5.88 3.71 -16.74
CA ALA A 122 5.93 2.86 -15.55
C ALA A 122 5.43 1.43 -15.85
N SER A 123 4.33 1.32 -16.60
CA SER A 123 3.67 0.05 -16.90
C SER A 123 4.29 -0.73 -18.07
N THR A 124 5.09 -0.11 -18.94
CA THR A 124 5.73 -0.82 -20.05
C THR A 124 7.21 -1.12 -19.78
N TRP A 125 8.04 -0.10 -19.60
CA TRP A 125 9.49 -0.25 -19.59
C TRP A 125 10.04 -0.55 -18.20
N SER A 126 9.40 0.02 -17.17
CA SER A 126 9.85 -0.12 -15.80
C SER A 126 9.18 -1.28 -15.07
N LEU A 127 8.14 -1.89 -15.64
CA LEU A 127 7.29 -2.88 -14.96
C LEU A 127 8.10 -4.04 -14.36
N GLY A 128 9.10 -4.56 -15.08
CA GLY A 128 9.95 -5.65 -14.56
C GLY A 128 10.76 -5.25 -13.33
N SER A 129 11.27 -4.01 -13.30
CA SER A 129 12.00 -3.47 -12.13
C SER A 129 11.06 -3.21 -10.96
N LEU A 130 9.85 -2.72 -11.23
CA LEU A 130 8.82 -2.53 -10.21
C LEU A 130 8.38 -3.87 -9.62
N ALA A 131 8.14 -4.86 -10.47
CA ALA A 131 7.72 -6.22 -10.09
C ALA A 131 8.76 -6.94 -9.24
N PHE A 132 10.05 -6.73 -9.53
CA PHE A 132 11.13 -7.27 -8.70
C PHE A 132 11.14 -6.63 -7.31
N GLY A 133 11.06 -5.30 -7.23
CA GLY A 133 11.00 -4.60 -5.93
C GLY A 133 9.75 -4.97 -5.12
N SER A 134 8.60 -5.12 -5.78
CA SER A 134 7.34 -5.49 -5.14
C SER A 134 7.33 -6.95 -4.66
N LEU A 135 8.04 -7.84 -5.35
CA LEU A 135 8.20 -9.23 -4.92
C LEU A 135 8.94 -9.34 -3.58
N VAL A 136 10.01 -8.55 -3.40
CA VAL A 136 10.77 -8.54 -2.14
C VAL A 136 9.89 -8.08 -0.98
N LEU A 137 9.14 -7.00 -1.17
CA LEU A 137 8.19 -6.51 -0.15
C LEU A 137 7.10 -7.53 0.16
N ALA A 138 6.51 -8.15 -0.88
CA ALA A 138 5.47 -9.15 -0.69
C ALA A 138 5.95 -10.36 0.11
N ILE A 139 7.19 -10.82 -0.09
CA ILE A 139 7.77 -11.90 0.72
C ILE A 139 7.88 -11.48 2.19
N LEU A 140 8.32 -10.25 2.48
CA LEU A 140 8.42 -9.75 3.85
C LEU A 140 7.06 -9.62 4.52
N ASP A 141 6.05 -9.14 3.80
CA ASP A 141 4.68 -9.05 4.29
C ASP A 141 4.08 -10.43 4.60
N ILE A 142 4.36 -11.44 3.78
CA ILE A 142 3.94 -12.81 4.04
C ILE A 142 4.64 -13.36 5.30
N ILE A 143 5.94 -13.12 5.45
CA ILE A 143 6.68 -13.54 6.66
C ILE A 143 6.11 -12.86 7.90
N ARG A 144 5.82 -11.56 7.82
CA ARG A 144 5.20 -10.80 8.91
C ARG A 144 3.82 -11.36 9.26
N ALA A 145 2.99 -11.62 8.25
CA ALA A 145 1.67 -12.20 8.46
C ALA A 145 1.77 -13.57 9.16
N LEU A 146 2.72 -14.40 8.75
CA LEU A 146 2.97 -15.71 9.37
C LEU A 146 3.37 -15.57 10.84
N ILE A 147 4.30 -14.66 11.17
CA ILE A 147 4.72 -14.44 12.57
C ILE A 147 3.56 -13.92 13.41
N ASN A 148 2.74 -13.03 12.87
CA ASN A 148 1.56 -12.54 13.57
C ASN A 148 0.58 -13.68 13.87
N ILE A 149 0.33 -14.57 12.90
CA ILE A 149 -0.53 -15.75 13.10
C ILE A 149 0.05 -16.67 14.18
N LEU A 150 1.35 -16.97 14.11
CA LEU A 150 2.02 -17.83 15.10
C LEU A 150 2.00 -17.21 16.50
N SER A 151 2.22 -15.89 16.60
CA SER A 151 2.17 -15.18 17.88
C SER A 151 0.75 -15.16 18.47
N GLN A 152 -0.29 -15.07 17.64
CA GLN A 152 -1.68 -15.15 18.07
C GLN A 152 -2.03 -16.56 18.54
N GLN A 153 -1.53 -17.60 17.87
CA GLN A 153 -1.70 -18.99 18.32
C GLN A 153 -0.99 -19.24 19.65
N ALA A 154 0.27 -18.81 19.80
CA ALA A 154 1.00 -18.94 21.07
C ALA A 154 0.30 -18.19 22.22
N ALA A 155 -0.32 -17.03 21.93
CA ALA A 155 -1.12 -16.30 22.91
C ALA A 155 -2.40 -17.06 23.32
N GLN A 156 -3.03 -17.79 22.40
CA GLN A 156 -4.18 -18.66 22.70
C GLN A 156 -3.79 -19.89 23.51
N ASP A 157 -2.61 -20.45 23.26
CA ASP A 157 -2.09 -21.63 23.96
C ASP A 157 -1.49 -21.31 25.35
N GLY A 158 -1.41 -20.02 25.73
CA GLY A 158 -0.90 -19.57 27.03
C GLY A 158 0.63 -19.61 27.15
N ASP A 159 1.35 -19.79 26.04
CA ASP A 159 2.82 -19.79 26.03
C ASP A 159 3.37 -18.37 26.01
N MET A 160 3.68 -17.85 27.20
CA MET A 160 4.27 -16.52 27.37
C MET A 160 5.62 -16.37 26.66
N ILE A 161 6.39 -17.45 26.51
CA ILE A 161 7.71 -17.40 25.86
C ILE A 161 7.52 -17.23 24.35
N GLY A 162 6.62 -17.99 23.74
CA GLY A 162 6.24 -17.86 22.34
C GLY A 162 5.73 -16.46 21.98
N VAL A 163 4.95 -15.83 22.86
CA VAL A 163 4.47 -14.45 22.67
C VAL A 163 5.61 -13.44 22.69
N VAL A 164 6.55 -13.55 23.64
CA VAL A 164 7.70 -12.63 23.74
C VAL A 164 8.64 -12.78 22.53
N VAL A 165 8.94 -14.01 22.13
CA VAL A 165 9.77 -14.28 20.95
C VAL A 165 9.09 -13.78 19.67
N GLY A 166 7.78 -14.00 19.54
CA GLY A 166 6.98 -13.49 18.43
C GLY A 166 7.01 -11.96 18.34
N CYS A 167 6.96 -11.26 19.48
CA CYS A 167 7.04 -9.80 19.56
C CYS A 167 8.43 -9.26 19.12
N ILE A 168 9.52 -9.91 19.53
CA ILE A 168 10.88 -9.52 19.11
C ILE A 168 11.05 -9.75 17.60
N ALA A 169 10.61 -10.91 17.11
CA ALA A 169 10.69 -11.25 15.68
C ALA A 169 9.85 -10.29 14.82
N SER A 170 8.64 -9.95 15.25
CA SER A 170 7.78 -9.01 14.55
C SER A 170 8.37 -7.61 14.51
N CYS A 171 9.02 -7.16 15.60
CA CYS A 171 9.73 -5.87 15.65
C CYS A 171 10.94 -5.82 14.70
N LEU A 172 11.75 -6.88 14.66
CA LEU A 172 12.91 -6.97 13.77
C LEU A 172 12.48 -6.95 12.30
N ILE A 173 11.46 -7.72 11.94
CA ILE A 173 10.93 -7.77 10.57
C ILE A 173 10.20 -6.48 10.22
N ALA A 174 9.51 -5.83 11.16
CA ALA A 174 8.98 -4.49 10.98
C ALA A 174 10.06 -3.48 10.59
N THR A 175 11.22 -3.55 11.25
CA THR A 175 12.35 -2.67 10.97
C THR A 175 12.98 -2.95 9.60
N ILE A 176 13.17 -4.22 9.25
CA ILE A 176 13.73 -4.64 7.95
C ILE A 176 12.82 -4.22 6.80
N ASP A 177 11.53 -4.51 6.91
CA ASP A 177 10.56 -4.17 5.89
C ASP A 177 10.48 -2.66 5.69
N TRP A 178 10.44 -1.86 6.77
CA TRP A 178 10.45 -0.41 6.66
C TRP A 178 11.71 0.12 5.94
N LEU A 179 12.88 -0.48 6.21
CA LEU A 179 14.12 -0.11 5.54
C LEU A 179 14.08 -0.45 4.04
N ILE A 180 13.55 -1.62 3.69
CA ILE A 180 13.43 -2.07 2.29
C ILE A 180 12.38 -1.25 1.54
N GLU A 181 11.25 -0.92 2.18
CA GLU A 181 10.21 -0.07 1.63
C GLU A 181 10.76 1.34 1.34
N PHE A 182 11.53 1.90 2.28
CA PHE A 182 12.21 3.18 2.09
C PHE A 182 13.19 3.14 0.91
N PHE A 183 13.99 2.08 0.81
CA PHE A 183 14.94 1.92 -0.29
C PHE A 183 14.24 1.75 -1.64
N ASN A 184 13.17 0.95 -1.69
CA ASN A 184 12.36 0.75 -2.88
C ASN A 184 11.68 2.05 -3.32
N ARG A 185 11.12 2.84 -2.41
CA ARG A 185 10.55 4.17 -2.72
C ARG A 185 11.57 5.06 -3.43
N LEU A 186 12.79 5.16 -2.89
CA LEU A 186 13.83 5.98 -3.51
C LEU A 186 14.29 5.43 -4.88
N ALA A 187 14.41 4.10 -5.01
CA ALA A 187 14.72 3.47 -6.28
C ALA A 187 13.62 3.72 -7.32
N TYR A 188 12.34 3.64 -6.95
CA TYR A 188 11.20 3.93 -7.80
C TYR A 188 11.18 5.39 -8.27
N VAL A 189 11.54 6.35 -7.42
CA VAL A 189 11.72 7.75 -7.85
C VAL A 189 12.81 7.85 -8.92
N ASN A 190 13.96 7.19 -8.73
CA ASN A 190 15.05 7.22 -9.71
C ASN A 190 14.62 6.60 -11.06
N ILE A 191 13.89 5.49 -11.03
CA ILE A 191 13.31 4.83 -12.22
C ILE A 191 12.31 5.76 -12.91
N ALA A 192 11.44 6.43 -12.14
CA ALA A 192 10.44 7.36 -12.65
C ALA A 192 11.06 8.59 -13.32
N LEU A 193 12.21 9.07 -12.85
CA LEU A 193 12.91 10.22 -13.42
C LEU A 193 13.78 9.82 -14.60
N TYR A 194 14.72 8.90 -14.39
CA TYR A 194 15.80 8.61 -15.34
C TYR A 194 15.56 7.36 -16.20
N GLY A 195 14.65 6.47 -15.81
CA GLY A 195 14.36 5.26 -16.58
C GLY A 195 15.43 4.17 -16.48
N ASN A 196 16.32 4.25 -15.48
CA ASN A 196 17.33 3.23 -15.22
C ASN A 196 16.70 1.89 -14.78
N GLY A 197 17.39 0.78 -15.02
CA GLY A 197 16.99 -0.53 -14.46
C GLY A 197 17.16 -0.58 -12.94
N TYR A 198 16.45 -1.50 -12.26
CA TYR A 198 16.41 -1.61 -10.79
C TYR A 198 17.78 -1.55 -10.12
N ILE A 199 18.75 -2.34 -10.60
CA ILE A 199 20.10 -2.42 -10.00
C ILE A 199 20.85 -1.08 -10.11
N GLY A 200 20.75 -0.40 -11.25
CA GLY A 200 21.36 0.92 -11.44
C GLY A 200 20.68 1.99 -10.57
N ALA A 201 19.35 1.99 -10.51
CA ALA A 201 18.59 2.87 -9.65
C ALA A 201 18.89 2.63 -8.15
N ALA A 202 19.05 1.37 -7.75
CA ALA A 202 19.40 0.97 -6.39
C ALA A 202 20.80 1.47 -5.99
N LYS A 203 21.80 1.33 -6.86
CA LYS A 203 23.17 1.82 -6.58
C LYS A 203 23.21 3.33 -6.36
N GLU A 204 22.44 4.06 -7.15
CA GLU A 204 22.42 5.52 -7.10
C GLU A 204 21.64 6.01 -5.88
N THR A 205 20.56 5.31 -5.56
CA THR A 205 19.81 5.47 -4.32
C THR A 205 20.70 5.22 -3.10
N TRP A 206 21.50 4.15 -3.10
CA TRP A 206 22.43 3.84 -2.01
C TRP A 206 23.45 4.97 -1.79
N ARG A 207 23.94 5.58 -2.87
CA ARG A 207 24.82 6.75 -2.78
C ARG A 207 24.13 7.95 -2.13
N LEU A 208 22.87 8.21 -2.47
CA LEU A 208 22.05 9.27 -1.86
C LEU A 208 21.80 9.00 -0.37
N VAL A 209 21.47 7.76 -0.01
CA VAL A 209 21.27 7.34 1.39
C VAL A 209 22.56 7.50 2.20
N LYS A 210 23.72 7.16 1.66
CA LYS A 210 25.00 7.33 2.36
C LYS A 210 25.34 8.81 2.64
N GLN A 211 24.91 9.72 1.79
CA GLN A 211 25.22 11.15 1.90
C GLN A 211 24.19 11.93 2.73
N LYS A 212 22.90 11.60 2.60
CA LYS A 212 21.77 12.38 3.16
C LYS A 212 20.63 11.50 3.70
N GLY A 213 20.85 10.20 3.89
CA GLY A 213 19.81 9.24 4.25
C GLY A 213 19.05 9.59 5.53
N VAL A 214 19.75 10.02 6.59
CA VAL A 214 19.11 10.43 7.85
C VAL A 214 18.15 11.60 7.65
N ASP A 215 18.48 12.55 6.78
CA ASP A 215 17.63 13.71 6.50
C ASP A 215 16.37 13.31 5.72
N ALA A 216 16.53 12.44 4.73
CA ALA A 216 15.43 11.87 3.95
C ALA A 216 14.49 11.03 4.84
N LEU A 217 15.05 10.25 5.75
CA LEU A 217 14.32 9.39 6.68
C LEU A 217 13.46 10.18 7.67
N ILE A 218 14.05 11.22 8.27
CA ILE A 218 13.33 12.11 9.18
C ILE A 218 12.20 12.82 8.45
N GLN A 219 12.45 13.27 7.22
CA GLN A 219 11.43 13.92 6.41
C GLN A 219 10.29 12.97 6.05
N ASP A 220 10.60 11.75 5.61
CA ASP A 220 9.61 10.72 5.26
C ASP A 220 8.73 10.39 6.47
N SER A 221 9.35 10.16 7.63
CA SER A 221 8.66 9.90 8.89
C SER A 221 7.74 11.06 9.27
N LEU A 222 8.25 12.31 9.21
CA LEU A 222 7.48 13.50 9.56
C LEU A 222 6.28 13.69 8.60
N VAL A 223 6.50 13.51 7.30
CA VAL A 223 5.46 13.61 6.28
C VAL A 223 4.38 12.55 6.53
N ASN A 224 4.78 11.30 6.78
CA ASN A 224 3.83 10.22 7.06
C ASN A 224 3.02 10.48 8.34
N THR A 225 3.65 11.00 9.40
CA THR A 225 2.93 11.40 10.63
C THR A 225 1.92 12.52 10.37
N VAL A 226 2.30 13.55 9.61
CA VAL A 226 1.39 14.68 9.29
C VAL A 226 0.19 14.20 8.46
N PHE A 227 0.43 13.38 7.44
CA PHE A 227 -0.65 12.81 6.64
C PHE A 227 -1.51 11.82 7.44
N GLY A 228 -0.92 11.05 8.36
CA GLY A 228 -1.64 10.14 9.25
C GLY A 228 -2.56 10.86 10.24
N ILE A 229 -2.10 11.95 10.85
CA ILE A 229 -2.97 12.79 11.70
C ILE A 229 -4.08 13.42 10.85
N GLY A 230 -3.75 13.89 9.64
CA GLY A 230 -4.72 14.46 8.72
C GLY A 230 -5.82 13.47 8.32
N SER A 231 -5.45 12.24 7.94
CA SER A 231 -6.41 11.20 7.57
C SER A 231 -7.25 10.76 8.75
N PHE A 232 -6.67 10.65 9.96
CA PHE A 232 -7.39 10.31 11.18
C PHE A 232 -8.47 11.33 11.53
N VAL A 233 -8.17 12.63 11.42
CA VAL A 233 -9.16 13.70 11.64
C VAL A 233 -10.29 13.62 10.62
N ILE A 234 -9.98 13.40 9.34
CA ILE A 234 -10.98 13.27 8.28
C ILE A 234 -11.87 12.05 8.52
N ALA A 235 -11.29 10.92 8.94
CA ALA A 235 -12.03 9.70 9.28
C ALA A 235 -13.03 9.95 10.43
N ILE A 236 -12.61 10.61 11.52
CA ILE A 236 -13.50 10.97 12.63
C ILE A 236 -14.66 11.85 12.14
N LEU A 237 -14.38 12.87 11.33
CA LEU A 237 -15.42 13.75 10.80
C LEU A 237 -16.42 13.01 9.91
N CYS A 238 -15.92 12.09 9.07
CA CYS A 238 -16.76 11.22 8.24
C CYS A 238 -17.66 10.34 9.12
N GLY A 239 -17.08 9.65 10.11
CA GLY A 239 -17.81 8.81 11.06
C GLY A 239 -18.90 9.58 11.83
N ILE A 240 -18.60 10.79 12.31
CA ILE A 240 -19.59 11.66 12.96
C ILE A 240 -20.72 12.04 12.00
N THR A 241 -20.37 12.35 10.74
CA THR A 241 -21.36 12.72 9.71
C THR A 241 -22.28 11.55 9.37
N VAL A 242 -21.73 10.35 9.23
CA VAL A 242 -22.50 9.11 8.99
C VAL A 242 -23.41 8.82 10.19
N TYR A 243 -22.89 8.93 11.42
CA TYR A 243 -23.68 8.74 12.64
C TYR A 243 -24.85 9.73 12.70
N ALA A 244 -24.58 11.02 12.48
CA ALA A 244 -25.61 12.05 12.46
C ALA A 244 -26.69 11.76 11.40
N TYR A 245 -26.27 11.39 10.18
CA TYR A 245 -27.20 11.01 9.10
C TYR A 245 -28.10 9.83 9.49
N LEU A 246 -27.53 8.78 10.08
CA LEU A 246 -28.29 7.60 10.51
C LEU A 246 -29.32 7.94 11.59
N THR A 247 -28.99 8.83 12.54
CA THR A 247 -29.93 9.27 13.60
C THR A 247 -31.09 10.12 13.09
N VAL A 248 -30.89 10.88 12.00
CA VAL A 248 -31.92 11.74 11.41
C VAL A 248 -32.85 10.94 10.50
N VAL A 249 -32.30 10.07 9.66
CA VAL A 249 -33.08 9.34 8.65
C VAL A 249 -33.82 8.12 9.24
N ASN A 250 -33.39 7.60 10.39
CA ASN A 250 -33.97 6.44 11.09
C ASN A 250 -34.45 5.32 10.14
N PRO A 251 -33.58 4.80 9.27
CA PRO A 251 -34.01 3.84 8.27
C PRO A 251 -34.45 2.51 8.90
N THR A 252 -35.56 1.96 8.39
CA THR A 252 -36.19 0.71 8.88
C THR A 252 -35.28 -0.52 8.80
N TYR A 253 -34.28 -0.53 7.92
CA TYR A 253 -33.29 -1.62 7.76
C TYR A 253 -32.25 -1.70 8.88
N VAL A 254 -32.01 -0.62 9.63
CA VAL A 254 -31.12 -0.63 10.81
C VAL A 254 -31.85 -1.17 12.05
N ARG A 255 -33.19 -1.12 12.05
CA ARG A 255 -34.02 -1.47 13.20
C ARG A 255 -34.22 -2.97 13.39
N ASN A 256 -34.12 -3.77 12.33
CA ASN A 256 -34.46 -5.20 12.35
C ASN A 256 -33.24 -6.15 12.41
N ASP A 257 -32.03 -5.70 12.10
CA ASP A 257 -30.83 -6.57 12.10
C ASP A 257 -29.62 -5.86 12.72
N SER A 258 -29.21 -6.33 13.91
CA SER A 258 -28.05 -5.82 14.65
C SER A 258 -26.71 -5.96 13.89
N ASN A 259 -26.65 -6.84 12.88
CA ASN A 259 -25.44 -7.11 12.11
C ASN A 259 -25.10 -5.99 11.12
N TYR A 260 -26.09 -5.31 10.52
CA TYR A 260 -25.82 -4.22 9.57
C TYR A 260 -25.36 -2.95 10.28
N PHE A 261 -25.84 -2.68 11.49
CA PHE A 261 -25.36 -1.57 12.30
C PHE A 261 -23.86 -1.72 12.65
N SER A 262 -23.43 -2.94 12.99
CA SER A 262 -22.03 -3.23 13.30
C SER A 262 -21.14 -3.10 12.07
N VAL A 263 -21.57 -3.61 10.90
CA VAL A 263 -20.82 -3.48 9.63
C VAL A 263 -20.70 -2.02 9.19
N VAL A 264 -21.77 -1.22 9.29
CA VAL A 264 -21.72 0.20 8.89
C VAL A 264 -20.79 1.03 9.79
N ILE A 265 -20.67 0.68 11.09
CA ILE A 265 -19.76 1.35 12.02
C ILE A 265 -18.31 0.83 11.88
N LEU A 266 -18.12 -0.45 11.53
CA LEU A 266 -16.79 -1.02 11.31
C LEU A 266 -16.10 -0.49 10.03
N TYR A 267 -16.89 -0.06 9.05
CA TYR A 267 -16.40 0.47 7.77
C TYR A 267 -16.39 2.01 7.69
N ALA A 268 -17.00 2.72 8.65
CA ALA A 268 -16.98 4.18 8.75
C ALA A 268 -15.78 4.68 9.57
#